data_AF-A0A2E0IYS0-F1
#
_entry.id   AF-A0A2E0IYS0-F1
#
_cell.length_a   1.000
_cell.length_b   1.000
_cell.length_c   1.000
_cell.angle_alpha   90.00
_cell.angle_beta   90.00
_cell.angle_gamma   90.00
#
_symmetry.space_group_name_H-M   'P 1'
#
loop_
_entity.id
_entity.type
_entity.pdbx_description
1 polymer ?
#
loop_
_entity_poly.entity_id
_entity_poly.type
_entity_poly.pdbx_seq_one_letter_code
_entity_poly.pdbx_strand_id
1 'polypeptide(L)'
;MTKSAKLADLERIIGRINDMTVSPREPVNDGVWNVDNYHLCRSGGGFALVRVVNADGAVRTVIACDTKRELFSRLQAYVDGLLDGKQIASCARR
;
A
#
# COMPACT_ATOMS: atom_id res chain seq x y z
N MET A 1 24.73 -2.14 8.81
CA MET A 1 24.25 -3.30 8.02
C MET A 1 22.77 -3.10 7.72
N THR A 2 22.40 -2.63 6.53
CA THR A 2 20.98 -2.55 6.13
C THR A 2 20.51 -3.93 5.68
N LYS A 3 19.74 -4.64 6.53
CA LYS A 3 19.08 -5.89 6.15
C LYS A 3 18.28 -5.68 4.85
N SER A 4 18.44 -6.59 3.89
CA SER A 4 17.62 -6.60 2.67
C SER A 4 16.15 -6.84 3.05
N ALA A 5 15.24 -6.01 2.57
CA ALA A 5 13.81 -6.11 2.89
C ALA A 5 13.23 -7.42 2.32
N LYS A 6 12.53 -8.19 3.18
CA LYS A 6 11.82 -9.40 2.75
C LYS A 6 10.46 -9.01 2.15
N LEU A 7 9.90 -9.88 1.32
CA LEU A 7 8.56 -9.68 0.76
C LEU A 7 7.51 -9.57 1.88
N ALA A 8 7.60 -10.44 2.89
CA ALA A 8 6.75 -10.39 4.07
C ALA A 8 6.82 -9.06 4.84
N ASP A 9 7.95 -8.34 4.76
CA ASP A 9 8.07 -7.02 5.41
C ASP A 9 7.29 -5.95 4.63
N LEU A 10 7.29 -6.03 3.29
CA LEU A 10 6.49 -5.17 2.43
C LEU A 10 5.00 -5.44 2.64
N GLU A 11 4.58 -6.70 2.60
CA GLU A 11 3.19 -7.12 2.80
C GLU A 11 2.66 -6.68 4.16
N ARG A 12 3.47 -6.78 5.22
CA ARG A 12 3.11 -6.30 6.56
C ARG A 12 2.83 -4.80 6.59
N ILE A 13 3.65 -3.99 5.90
CA ILE A 13 3.43 -2.54 5.84
C ILE A 13 2.20 -2.22 4.99
N ILE A 14 1.99 -2.93 3.88
CA ILE A 14 0.80 -2.75 3.04
C ILE A 14 -0.48 -3.11 3.82
N GLY A 15 -0.45 -4.19 4.61
CA GLY A 15 -1.54 -4.53 5.53
C GLY A 15 -1.84 -3.39 6.51
N ARG A 16 -0.80 -2.76 7.08
CA ARG A 16 -0.94 -1.57 7.92
C ARG A 16 -1.55 -0.39 7.16
N ILE A 17 -1.16 -0.17 5.90
CA ILE A 17 -1.76 0.87 5.05
C ILE A 17 -3.27 0.60 4.89
N ASN A 18 -3.66 -0.62 4.53
CA ASN A 18 -5.07 -1.01 4.42
C ASN A 18 -5.83 -0.75 5.73
N ASP A 19 -5.27 -1.14 6.87
CA ASP A 19 -5.88 -0.88 8.18
C ASP A 19 -6.05 0.63 8.43
N MET A 20 -5.03 1.43 8.11
CA MET A 20 -5.06 2.87 8.30
C MET A 20 -6.06 3.55 7.37
N THR A 21 -6.23 3.08 6.13
CA THR A 21 -7.17 3.66 5.18
C THR A 21 -8.56 3.03 5.24
N VAL A 22 -8.80 2.12 6.20
CA VAL A 22 -10.06 1.37 6.33
C VAL A 22 -10.40 0.63 5.02
N SER A 23 -9.37 0.12 4.37
CA SER A 23 -9.48 -0.62 3.10
C SER A 23 -9.45 -2.13 3.38
N PRO A 24 -10.07 -2.95 2.52
CA PRO A 24 -10.03 -4.40 2.65
C PRO A 24 -8.58 -4.91 2.66
N ARG A 25 -8.27 -5.95 3.43
CA ARG A 25 -6.92 -6.54 3.46
C ARG A 25 -6.65 -7.48 2.29
N GLU A 26 -7.64 -8.29 1.94
CA GLU A 26 -7.55 -9.22 0.84
C GLU A 26 -7.89 -8.53 -0.49
N PRO A 27 -7.13 -8.79 -1.57
CA PRO A 27 -7.39 -8.18 -2.88
C PRO A 27 -8.65 -8.73 -3.55
N VAL A 28 -9.00 -9.98 -3.29
CA VAL A 28 -10.15 -10.67 -3.87
C VAL A 28 -10.92 -11.39 -2.77
N ASN A 29 -12.24 -11.30 -2.78
CA ASN A 29 -13.11 -12.13 -1.95
C ASN A 29 -14.24 -12.69 -2.82
N ASP A 30 -14.51 -14.00 -2.70
CA ASP A 30 -15.55 -14.70 -3.48
C ASP A 30 -15.49 -14.44 -5.00
N GLY A 31 -14.28 -14.31 -5.56
CA GLY A 31 -14.05 -14.05 -6.99
C GLY A 31 -14.26 -12.60 -7.43
N VAL A 32 -14.58 -11.68 -6.51
CA VAL A 32 -14.76 -10.26 -6.76
C VAL A 32 -13.57 -9.47 -6.22
N TRP A 33 -13.05 -8.52 -7.01
CA TRP A 33 -11.98 -7.64 -6.54
C TRP A 33 -12.49 -6.65 -5.50
N ASN A 34 -11.76 -6.57 -4.39
CA ASN A 34 -12.05 -5.60 -3.34
C ASN A 34 -11.53 -4.23 -3.76
N VAL A 35 -12.45 -3.34 -4.13
CA VAL A 35 -12.15 -1.93 -4.43
C VAL A 35 -11.45 -1.29 -3.23
N ASP A 36 -10.52 -0.39 -3.52
CA ASP A 36 -9.69 0.33 -2.56
C ASP A 36 -8.63 -0.49 -1.80
N ASN A 37 -8.60 -1.82 -1.96
CA ASN A 37 -7.53 -2.65 -1.45
C ASN A 37 -6.17 -2.21 -2.02
N TYR A 38 -5.18 -2.08 -1.14
CA TYR A 38 -3.79 -1.96 -1.49
C TYR A 38 -3.12 -3.33 -1.45
N HIS A 39 -2.36 -3.67 -2.50
CA HIS A 39 -1.56 -4.89 -2.53
C HIS A 39 -0.26 -4.70 -3.31
N LEU A 40 0.65 -5.66 -3.14
CA LEU A 40 1.92 -5.68 -3.85
C LEU A 40 1.73 -6.22 -5.26
N CYS A 41 2.18 -5.48 -6.26
CA CYS A 41 2.25 -5.93 -7.64
C CYS A 41 3.71 -6.06 -8.09
N ARG A 42 4.01 -7.13 -8.83
CA ARG A 42 5.29 -7.29 -9.54
C ARG A 42 5.03 -7.15 -11.02
N SER A 43 5.49 -6.07 -11.62
CA SER A 43 5.39 -5.83 -13.06
C SER A 43 6.71 -5.27 -13.58
N GLY A 44 7.10 -5.68 -14.80
CA GLY A 44 8.28 -5.15 -15.49
C GLY A 44 9.62 -5.35 -14.77
N GLY A 45 9.74 -6.35 -13.88
CA GLY A 45 10.96 -6.62 -13.11
C GLY A 45 11.08 -5.85 -11.79
N GLY A 46 10.17 -4.91 -11.51
CA GLY A 46 10.14 -4.11 -10.29
C GLY A 46 9.09 -4.57 -9.27
N PHE A 47 8.87 -3.70 -8.28
CA PHE A 47 7.89 -3.86 -7.21
C PHE A 47 7.05 -2.58 -7.10
N ALA A 48 5.74 -2.73 -7.02
CA ALA A 48 4.82 -1.61 -6.93
C ALA A 48 3.77 -1.82 -5.84
N LEU A 49 3.43 -0.73 -5.15
CA LEU A 49 2.18 -0.61 -4.42
C LEU A 49 1.10 -0.21 -5.42
N VAL A 50 0.06 -1.03 -5.54
CA VAL A 50 -1.11 -0.72 -6.36
C VAL A 50 -2.36 -0.68 -5.51
N ARG A 51 -3.37 0.06 -5.96
CA ARG A 51 -4.69 0.13 -5.35
C ARG A 51 -5.74 -0.28 -6.37
N VAL A 52 -6.64 -1.19 -6.00
CA VAL A 52 -7.79 -1.57 -6.84
C VAL A 52 -8.73 -0.36 -6.97
N VAL A 53 -9.15 -0.03 -8.20
CA VAL A 53 -10.01 1.13 -8.49
C VAL A 53 -11.42 0.76 -8.95
N ASN A 54 -11.67 -0.49 -9.33
CA ASN A 54 -13.01 -0.98 -9.68
C ASN A 54 -13.18 -2.47 -9.37
N ALA A 55 -14.42 -2.95 -9.39
CA ALA A 55 -14.75 -4.35 -9.11
C ALA A 55 -14.27 -5.34 -10.19
N ASP A 56 -13.97 -4.83 -11.39
CA ASP A 56 -13.42 -5.60 -12.51
C ASP A 56 -11.91 -5.89 -12.36
N GLY A 57 -11.27 -5.33 -11.32
CA GLY A 57 -9.86 -5.58 -11.00
C GLY A 57 -8.87 -4.62 -11.65
N ALA A 58 -9.33 -3.49 -12.21
CA ALA A 58 -8.44 -2.43 -12.61
C ALA A 58 -7.69 -1.89 -11.38
N VAL A 59 -6.40 -1.62 -11.56
CA VAL A 59 -5.53 -1.11 -10.49
C VAL A 59 -4.87 0.19 -10.90
N ARG A 60 -4.65 1.06 -9.92
CA ARG A 60 -3.82 2.26 -10.05
C ARG A 60 -2.49 2.04 -9.32
N THR A 61 -1.40 2.34 -9.99
CA THR A 61 -0.08 2.39 -9.34
C THR A 61 0.03 3.60 -8.42
N VAL A 62 0.36 3.35 -7.16
CA VAL A 62 0.56 4.37 -6.13
C VAL A 62 2.05 4.69 -5.99
N ILE A 63 2.88 3.64 -5.89
CA ILE A 63 4.34 3.73 -5.82
C ILE A 63 4.91 2.60 -6.67
N ALA A 64 5.92 2.88 -7.49
CA ALA A 64 6.68 1.86 -8.22
C ALA A 64 8.18 2.08 -8.02
N CYS A 65 8.90 0.98 -7.79
CA CYS A 65 10.34 0.99 -7.57
C CYS A 65 10.98 -0.25 -8.21
N ASP A 66 12.27 -0.16 -8.53
CA ASP A 66 12.99 -1.30 -9.12
C ASP A 66 13.35 -2.35 -8.05
N THR A 67 13.55 -1.91 -6.80
CA THR A 67 14.00 -2.80 -5.71
C THR A 67 13.04 -2.83 -4.53
N LYS A 68 12.95 -3.99 -3.89
CA LYS A 68 12.20 -4.16 -2.63
C LYS A 68 12.64 -3.19 -1.54
N ARG A 69 13.95 -2.93 -1.45
CA ARG A 69 14.51 -2.02 -0.45
C ARG A 69 14.00 -0.60 -0.65
N GLU A 70 13.98 -0.14 -1.89
CA GLU A 70 13.45 1.18 -2.21
C GLU A 70 11.94 1.26 -1.94
N LEU A 71 11.18 0.24 -2.37
CA LEU A 71 9.75 0.19 -2.09
C LEU A 71 9.49 0.20 -0.57
N PHE A 72 10.25 -0.55 0.22
CA PHE A 72 10.14 -0.55 1.67
C PHE A 72 10.31 0.85 2.27
N SER A 73 11.36 1.57 1.87
CA SER A 73 11.60 2.94 2.31
C SER A 73 10.46 3.90 1.91
N ARG A 74 9.95 3.78 0.68
CA ARG A 74 8.84 4.62 0.21
C ARG A 74 7.51 4.29 0.89
N LEU A 75 7.26 3.02 1.22
CA LEU A 75 6.08 2.60 1.97
C LEU A 75 6.09 3.16 3.40
N GLN A 76 7.24 3.18 4.07
CA GLN A 76 7.38 3.83 5.38
C GLN A 76 7.04 5.33 5.30
N ALA A 77 7.64 6.04 4.34
CA ALA A 77 7.34 7.45 4.12
C ALA A 77 5.85 7.70 3.78
N TYR A 78 5.22 6.79 3.03
CA TYR A 78 3.79 6.86 2.75
C TYR A 78 2.93 6.70 4.01
N VAL A 79 3.28 5.77 4.88
CA VAL A 79 2.62 5.59 6.20
C VAL A 79 2.77 6.83 7.06
N ASP A 80 3.95 7.44 7.12
CA ASP A 80 4.20 8.66 7.89
C ASP A 80 3.32 9.81 7.35
N GLY A 81 3.27 9.99 6.02
CA GLY A 81 2.39 10.98 5.40
C GLY A 81 0.90 10.75 5.69
N LEU A 82 0.44 9.50 5.78
CA LEU A 82 -0.94 9.18 6.19
C LEU A 82 -1.21 9.55 7.66
N LEU A 83 -0.23 9.35 8.55
CA LEU A 83 -0.35 9.73 9.97
C LEU A 83 -0.45 11.25 10.11
N ASP A 84 0.44 11.98 9.43
CA ASP A 84 0.46 13.44 9.46
C ASP A 84 -0.85 14.02 8.90
N GLY A 85 -1.31 13.50 7.76
CA GLY A 85 -2.59 13.90 7.17
C GLY A 85 -3.79 13.68 8.10
N LYS A 86 -3.81 12.56 8.83
CA LYS A 86 -4.87 12.28 9.83
C LYS A 86 -4.82 13.24 11.02
N GLN A 87 -3.63 13.62 11.48
CA GLN A 87 -3.47 14.59 12.57
C GLN A 87 -3.96 15.98 12.14
N ILE A 88 -3.70 16.38 10.89
CA ILE A 88 -4.20 17.65 10.35
C ILE A 88 -5.73 17.64 10.31
N ALA A 89 -6.34 16.56 9.82
CA ALA A 89 -7.79 16.42 9.72
C ALA A 89 -8.53 16.37 11.08
N SER A 90 -7.85 16.02 12.17
CA SER A 90 -8.40 16.10 13.54
C SER A 90 -8.22 17.48 14.16
N CYS A 91 -7.20 18.25 13.74
CA CYS A 91 -6.96 19.61 14.20
C CYS A 91 -7.86 20.64 13.50
N ALA A 92 -8.13 20.47 12.20
CA ALA A 92 -8.95 21.36 11.38
C ALA A 92 -10.48 21.28 11.65
N ARG A 93 -10.92 20.39 12.55
CA ARG A 93 -12.33 20.21 12.96
C ARG A 93 -12.65 20.88 14.30
N ARG A 94 -11.95 21.95 14.66
CA ARG A 94 -12.20 22.75 15.86
C ARG A 94 -12.67 24.15 15.51
#